data_AF-A0A3D2SPV5-F1
#
_entry.id   AF-A0A3D2SPV5-F1
#
_cell.length_a   1.000
_cell.length_b   1.000
_cell.length_c   1.000
_cell.angle_alpha   90.00
_cell.angle_beta   90.00
_cell.angle_gamma   90.00
#
_symmetry.space_group_name_H-M   'P 1'
#
loop_
_entity.id
_entity.type
_entity.pdbx_description
1 polymer ?
#
loop_
_entity_poly.entity_id
_entity_poly.type
_entity_poly.pdbx_seq_one_letter_code
_entity_poly.pdbx_strand_id
1 'polypeptide(L)' 'TGHVEQISPAAGSEFSVLKADNATGNFTKVVQRISVRIAIDPNQKGLERLRPGMSVITSVDTSSKAMD' A
#
# COMPACT_ATOMS: atom_id res chain seq x y z
N THR A 1 -4.44 10.84 -12.43
CA THR A 1 -3.64 9.63 -12.63
C THR A 1 -2.40 9.70 -11.78
N GLY A 2 -1.70 8.60 -11.71
CA GLY A 2 -0.47 8.45 -10.97
C GLY A 2 0.10 7.09 -11.30
N HIS A 3 1.25 6.79 -10.72
CA HIS A 3 1.87 5.50 -10.87
C HIS A 3 2.27 4.96 -9.51
N VAL A 4 2.34 3.63 -9.41
CA VAL A 4 2.90 2.98 -8.23
C VAL A 4 4.39 3.26 -8.22
N GLU A 5 4.82 4.07 -7.26
CA GLU A 5 6.23 4.41 -7.07
C GLU A 5 6.92 3.32 -6.26
N GLN A 6 6.23 2.79 -5.25
CA GLN A 6 6.80 1.79 -4.36
C GLN A 6 5.74 0.88 -3.77
N ILE A 7 6.11 -0.40 -3.60
CA ILE A 7 5.37 -1.38 -2.82
C ILE A 7 6.27 -1.81 -1.66
N SER A 8 5.76 -1.83 -0.44
CA SER A 8 6.53 -2.31 0.71
C SER A 8 6.91 -3.79 0.54
N PRO A 9 8.15 -4.19 0.89
CA PRO A 9 8.60 -5.57 0.71
C PRO A 9 7.93 -6.57 1.67
N ALA A 10 7.35 -6.08 2.77
CA ALA A 10 6.61 -6.89 3.73
C ALA A 10 5.52 -6.06 4.43
N ALA A 11 4.62 -6.75 5.12
CA ALA A 11 3.64 -6.13 5.99
C ALA A 11 4.33 -5.49 7.20
N GLY A 12 3.77 -4.41 7.76
CA GLY A 12 4.38 -3.71 8.90
C GLY A 12 4.61 -4.60 10.13
N SER A 13 3.79 -5.63 10.30
CA SER A 13 3.92 -6.70 11.32
C SER A 13 5.27 -7.43 11.27
N GLU A 14 5.88 -7.59 10.10
CA GLU A 14 7.16 -8.29 9.96
C GLU A 14 8.33 -7.51 10.55
N PHE A 15 8.20 -6.19 10.66
CA PHE A 15 9.19 -5.29 11.25
C PHE A 15 8.88 -4.95 12.71
N SER A 16 7.85 -5.54 13.30
CA SER A 16 7.50 -5.33 14.71
C SER A 16 8.54 -5.96 15.63
N VAL A 17 8.95 -5.21 16.66
CA VAL A 17 9.81 -5.72 17.74
C VAL A 17 9.17 -6.91 18.44
N LEU A 18 7.85 -6.89 18.58
CA LEU A 18 7.05 -7.99 19.13
C LEU A 18 6.22 -8.58 18.01
N LYS A 19 6.64 -9.74 17.50
CA LYS A 19 5.81 -10.54 16.58
C LYS A 19 4.69 -11.20 17.37
N ALA A 20 3.53 -11.35 16.74
CA ALA A 20 2.45 -12.13 17.32
C ALA A 20 2.88 -13.61 17.36
N ASP A 21 3.01 -14.16 18.55
CA ASP A 21 3.28 -15.59 18.76
C ASP A 21 1.96 -16.32 19.01
N ASN A 22 1.47 -17.04 18.00
CA ASN A 22 0.23 -17.81 18.09
C ASN A 22 0.50 -19.26 18.56
N ALA A 23 1.32 -19.44 19.60
CA ALA A 23 1.76 -20.74 20.12
C ALA A 23 0.67 -21.61 20.79
N THR A 24 -0.59 -21.18 20.83
CA THR A 24 -1.69 -21.88 21.53
C THR A 24 -2.64 -22.66 20.61
N GLY A 25 -2.30 -22.86 19.34
CA GLY A 25 -3.08 -23.73 18.44
C GLY A 25 -4.33 -23.09 17.83
N ASN A 26 -4.55 -21.78 18.00
CA ASN A 26 -5.58 -21.02 17.29
C ASN A 26 -5.00 -20.37 16.04
N PHE A 27 -5.27 -20.97 14.88
CA PHE A 27 -4.92 -20.39 13.58
C PHE A 27 -6.00 -19.39 13.13
N THR A 28 -6.01 -18.19 13.71
CA THR A 28 -6.88 -17.13 13.22
C THR A 28 -6.30 -16.52 11.95
N LYS A 29 -7.10 -16.45 10.88
CA LYS A 29 -6.71 -15.73 9.65
C LYS A 29 -6.59 -14.24 9.96
N VAL A 30 -5.37 -13.71 9.93
CA VAL A 30 -5.09 -12.29 10.11
C VAL A 30 -4.76 -11.64 8.76
N VAL A 31 -5.40 -10.51 8.47
CA VAL A 31 -5.12 -9.72 7.27
C VAL A 31 -3.74 -9.10 7.36
N GLN A 32 -2.87 -9.41 6.40
CA GLN A 32 -1.58 -8.73 6.22
C GLN A 32 -1.74 -7.63 5.18
N ARG A 33 -1.49 -6.38 5.60
CA ARG A 33 -1.59 -5.22 4.70
C ARG A 33 -0.21 -4.85 4.19
N ILE A 34 -0.08 -4.80 2.87
CA ILE A 34 1.11 -4.29 2.18
C ILE A 34 0.81 -2.84 1.77
N SER A 35 1.65 -1.91 2.23
CA SER A 35 1.53 -0.51 1.86
C SER A 35 2.00 -0.29 0.42
N VAL A 36 1.28 0.59 -0.28
CA VAL A 36 1.63 1.03 -1.64
C VAL A 36 1.74 2.55 -1.61
N ARG A 37 2.84 3.07 -2.16
CA ARG A 37 3.06 4.50 -2.39
C ARG A 37 2.73 4.79 -3.85
N ILE A 38 1.81 5.73 -4.05
CA ILE A 38 1.40 6.20 -5.38
C ILE A 38 1.91 7.62 -5.56
N ALA A 39 2.75 7.84 -6.57
CA ALA A 39 3.16 9.16 -6.98
C ALA A 39 2.07 9.74 -7.91
N ILE A 40 1.69 10.99 -7.65
CA ILE A 40 0.71 11.70 -8.49
C ILE A 40 1.45 12.40 -9.62
N ASP A 41 1.04 12.16 -10.86
CA ASP A 41 1.68 12.78 -12.03
C ASP A 41 1.48 14.32 -11.99
N PRO A 42 2.43 15.13 -12.44
CA PRO A 42 2.29 16.59 -12.44
C PRO A 42 1.23 17.09 -13.45
N ASN A 43 0.87 18.38 -13.35
CA ASN A 43 0.06 19.10 -14.33
C ASN A 43 -1.37 18.58 -14.55
N GLN A 44 -1.94 17.92 -13.54
CA GLN A 44 -3.33 17.48 -13.57
C GLN A 44 -4.28 18.58 -13.11
N LYS A 45 -5.43 18.69 -13.76
CA LYS A 45 -6.51 19.58 -13.32
C LYS A 45 -7.00 19.17 -11.94
N GLY A 46 -7.07 20.10 -10.99
CA GLY A 46 -7.59 19.85 -9.64
C GLY A 46 -6.54 19.36 -8.64
N LEU A 47 -5.27 19.21 -9.06
CA LEU A 47 -4.16 18.81 -8.18
C LEU A 47 -4.01 19.79 -7.00
N GLU A 48 -4.29 21.07 -7.23
CA GLU A 48 -4.26 22.15 -6.24
C GLU A 48 -5.25 21.97 -5.08
N ARG A 49 -6.19 21.03 -5.19
CA ARG A 49 -7.22 20.74 -4.17
C ARG A 49 -6.81 19.65 -3.20
N LEU A 50 -5.76 18.88 -3.48
CA LEU A 50 -5.30 17.80 -2.61
C LEU A 50 -4.70 18.36 -1.30
N ARG A 51 -5.00 17.70 -0.19
CA ARG A 51 -4.49 18.07 1.14
C ARG A 51 -4.02 16.83 1.90
N PRO A 52 -2.98 16.95 2.76
CA PRO A 52 -2.59 15.87 3.66
C PRO A 52 -3.78 15.38 4.50
N GLY A 53 -3.87 14.05 4.68
CA GLY A 53 -4.95 13.42 5.45
C GLY A 53 -6.23 13.11 4.67
N MET A 54 -6.32 13.51 3.39
CA MET A 54 -7.45 13.10 2.55
C MET A 54 -7.41 11.59 2.24
N SER A 55 -8.56 10.95 2.38
CA SER A 55 -8.79 9.60 1.86
C SER A 55 -9.11 9.67 0.36
N VAL A 56 -8.74 8.61 -0.36
CA VAL A 56 -9.06 8.45 -1.78
C VAL A 56 -9.63 7.07 -2.04
N ILE A 57 -10.51 6.97 -3.02
CA ILE A 57 -10.85 5.69 -3.65
C ILE A 57 -9.93 5.59 -4.88
N THR A 58 -9.18 4.50 -4.97
CA THR A 58 -8.21 4.30 -6.05
C THR A 58 -8.42 2.95 -6.72
N SER A 59 -8.03 2.86 -7.99
CA SER A 59 -7.96 1.64 -8.77
C SER A 59 -6.57 1.55 -9.38
N VAL A 60 -5.98 0.36 -9.36
CA VAL A 60 -4.65 0.09 -9.90
C VAL A 60 -4.78 -0.91 -11.04
N ASP A 61 -4.23 -0.57 -12.20
CA ASP A 61 -4.10 -1.51 -13.31
C ASP A 61 -2.93 -2.46 -13.03
N THR A 62 -3.22 -3.75 -12.96
CA THR A 62 -2.24 -4.81 -12.72
C THR A 62 -1.91 -5.62 -13.97
N SER A 63 -2.40 -5.19 -15.15
CA SER A 63 -2.19 -5.88 -16.42
C SER A 63 -0.88 -5.49 -17.12
N SER A 64 -0.22 -4.42 -16.68
CA SER A 64 1.06 -3.98 -17.24
C SER A 64 2.16 -5.00 -16.92
N LYS A 65 2.86 -5.50 -17.95
CA LYS A 65 4.08 -6.29 -17.78
C LYS A 65 5.13 -5.46 -17.02
N ALA A 66 5.77 -6.05 -16.02
CA ALA A 66 6.96 -5.47 -15.43
C ALA A 66 7.99 -5.24 -16.56
N MET A 67 8.51 -4.02 -16.66
CA MET A 67 9.69 -3.75 -17.48
C MET A 67 10.86 -4.39 -16.74
N ASP A 68 11.52 -5.36 -17.37
CA ASP A 68 12.71 -6.04 -16.83
C ASP A 68 13.88 -5.08 -16.59
#